data_AF-A0A088FBE7-F1
#
_entry.id   AF-A0A088FBE7-F1
#
_cell.length_a   1.000
_cell.length_b   1.000
_cell.length_c   1.000
_cell.angle_alpha   90.00
_cell.angle_beta   90.00
_cell.angle_gamma   90.00
#
_symmetry.space_group_name_H-M   'P 1'
#
loop_
_entity.id
_entity.type
_entity.pdbx_description
1 polymer ?
#
loop_
_entity_poly.entity_id
_entity_poly.type
_entity_poly.pdbx_seq_one_letter_code
_entity_poly.pdbx_strand_id
1 'polypeptide(L)'
;SQNHGFCVDATRLPPDWEVLFTNTNDNSNEGVVHSNLPYFSVQFHPEHTAGPEDLECLFDVFLESVKDEIYDCPQITIKDRLTQKLAYQPSTPIATERPKKVLILGSGGLSIGQAGEFDYSGSQAIKALKEESIQTLLINPNIATVQTSKGMADKVYFLPIIPEYVEQ
;
A
#
# COMPACT_ATOMS: atom_id res chain seq x y z
N SER A 1 9.35 -8.72 -11.48
CA SER A 1 8.47 -9.06 -12.63
C SER A 1 8.20 -10.56 -12.65
N GLN A 2 7.22 -11.06 -13.40
CA GLN A 2 6.90 -12.51 -13.45
C GLN A 2 6.71 -12.97 -14.90
N ASN A 3 7.13 -14.20 -15.21
CA ASN A 3 6.87 -14.85 -16.49
C ASN A 3 6.90 -16.39 -16.35
N HIS A 4 5.89 -16.95 -15.69
CA HIS A 4 5.76 -18.39 -15.47
C HIS A 4 4.31 -18.83 -15.72
N GLY A 5 4.12 -20.09 -16.11
CA GLY A 5 2.80 -20.71 -16.37
C GLY A 5 2.46 -21.86 -15.42
N PHE A 6 3.34 -22.15 -14.46
CA PHE A 6 3.19 -23.17 -13.43
C PHE A 6 3.48 -22.53 -12.06
N CYS A 7 2.95 -23.10 -10.99
CA CYS A 7 3.21 -22.66 -9.62
C CYS A 7 3.35 -23.87 -8.67
N VAL A 8 3.98 -23.63 -7.52
CA VAL A 8 4.10 -24.61 -6.43
C VAL A 8 2.81 -24.65 -5.63
N ASP A 9 2.32 -25.85 -5.29
CA ASP A 9 1.16 -26.03 -4.42
C ASP A 9 1.55 -25.77 -2.95
N ALA A 10 1.21 -24.58 -2.45
CA ALA A 10 1.47 -24.16 -1.08
C ALA A 10 0.79 -25.05 -0.02
N THR A 11 -0.26 -25.80 -0.36
CA THR A 11 -0.97 -26.67 0.58
C THR A 11 -0.27 -28.01 0.83
N ARG A 12 0.75 -28.33 0.02
CA ARG A 12 1.45 -29.62 0.04
C ARG A 12 2.96 -29.47 0.24
N LEU A 13 3.38 -28.39 0.90
CA LEU A 13 4.79 -28.21 1.24
C LEU A 13 5.26 -29.30 2.21
N PRO A 14 6.49 -29.83 2.04
CA PRO A 14 7.07 -30.76 3.00
C PRO A 14 7.25 -30.12 4.40
N PRO A 15 7.52 -30.94 5.44
CA PRO A 15 7.93 -30.40 6.74
C PRO A 15 9.10 -29.43 6.61
N ASP A 16 9.13 -28.42 7.49
CA ASP A 16 10.16 -27.37 7.55
C ASP A 16 10.22 -26.42 6.34
N TRP A 17 9.28 -26.51 5.40
CA TRP A 17 9.09 -25.53 4.32
C TRP A 17 7.87 -24.66 4.57
N GLU A 18 8.04 -23.36 4.35
CA GLU A 18 7.00 -22.36 4.56
C GLU A 18 6.84 -21.49 3.32
N VAL A 19 5.65 -20.92 3.15
CA VAL A 19 5.39 -19.91 2.11
C VAL A 19 6.11 -18.62 2.48
N LEU A 20 6.89 -18.07 1.54
CA LEU A 20 7.60 -16.81 1.70
C LEU A 20 6.82 -15.63 1.11
N PHE A 21 6.34 -15.79 -0.13
CA PHE A 21 5.54 -14.78 -0.83
C PHE A 21 4.24 -15.39 -1.35
N THR A 22 3.19 -14.58 -1.38
CA THR A 22 1.87 -14.94 -1.92
C THR A 22 1.40 -13.85 -2.86
N ASN A 23 0.83 -14.23 -4.00
CA ASN A 23 0.28 -13.28 -4.96
C ASN A 23 -1.01 -12.65 -4.42
N THR A 24 -1.09 -11.32 -4.37
CA THR A 24 -2.27 -10.62 -3.84
C THR A 24 -3.51 -10.75 -4.75
N ASN A 25 -3.34 -11.08 -6.03
CA ASN A 25 -4.46 -11.14 -6.99
C ASN A 25 -5.17 -12.50 -6.99
N ASP A 26 -4.43 -13.60 -6.94
CA ASP A 26 -4.97 -14.97 -7.08
C ASP A 26 -4.58 -15.94 -5.96
N ASN A 27 -3.77 -15.49 -4.99
CA ASN A 27 -3.23 -16.27 -3.87
C ASN A 27 -2.29 -17.43 -4.27
N SER A 28 -1.70 -17.40 -5.48
CA SER A 28 -0.67 -18.37 -5.86
C SER A 28 0.58 -18.22 -4.99
N ASN A 29 1.34 -19.32 -4.85
CA ASN A 29 2.64 -19.27 -4.21
C ASN A 29 3.63 -18.49 -5.08
N GLU A 30 4.35 -17.56 -4.46
CA GLU A 30 5.35 -16.71 -5.13
C GLU A 30 6.76 -16.87 -4.55
N GLY A 31 6.94 -17.83 -3.66
CA GLY A 31 8.22 -18.12 -3.02
C GLY A 31 8.06 -19.02 -1.81
N VAL A 32 9.14 -19.73 -1.49
CA VAL A 32 9.20 -20.63 -0.34
C VAL A 32 10.50 -20.41 0.43
N VAL A 33 10.50 -20.72 1.72
CA VAL A 33 11.66 -20.62 2.60
C VAL A 33 11.72 -21.83 3.52
N HIS A 34 12.92 -22.31 3.81
CA HIS A 34 13.12 -23.35 4.80
C HIS A 34 13.20 -22.73 6.20
N SER A 35 12.57 -23.36 7.19
CA SER A 35 12.48 -22.80 8.55
C SER A 35 13.86 -22.63 9.22
N ASN A 36 14.80 -23.56 8.95
CA ASN A 36 16.09 -23.62 9.65
C ASN A 36 17.34 -23.55 8.75
N LEU A 37 17.21 -23.82 7.46
CA LEU A 37 18.35 -23.94 6.54
C LEU A 37 18.41 -22.67 5.68
N PRO A 38 19.57 -22.29 5.11
CA PRO A 38 19.71 -21.09 4.30
C PRO A 38 19.14 -21.25 2.89
N TYR A 39 17.94 -21.83 2.78
CA TYR A 39 17.24 -22.10 1.53
C TYR A 39 16.01 -21.21 1.42
N PHE A 40 15.93 -20.47 0.32
CA PHE A 40 14.74 -19.76 -0.08
C PHE A 40 14.68 -19.70 -1.61
N SER A 41 13.49 -19.47 -2.13
CA SER A 41 13.29 -19.20 -3.55
C SER A 41 12.14 -18.22 -3.74
N VAL A 42 12.14 -17.57 -4.90
CA VAL A 42 11.07 -16.70 -5.37
C VAL A 42 10.63 -17.16 -6.75
N GLN A 43 9.35 -16.98 -7.03
CA GLN A 43 8.74 -17.34 -8.31
C GLN A 43 8.85 -16.20 -9.34
N PHE A 44 9.00 -14.96 -8.85
CA PHE A 44 9.25 -13.77 -9.65
C PHE A 44 10.75 -13.55 -9.91
N HIS A 45 11.03 -12.59 -10.77
CA HIS A 45 12.36 -12.15 -11.21
C HIS A 45 12.77 -10.90 -10.41
N PRO A 46 13.64 -11.04 -9.39
CA PRO A 46 14.14 -9.93 -8.59
C PRO A 46 15.28 -9.16 -9.27
N GLU A 47 15.69 -9.52 -10.48
CA GLU A 47 16.71 -8.85 -11.30
C GLU A 47 16.14 -7.79 -12.26
N HIS A 48 14.81 -7.64 -12.28
CA HIS A 48 14.05 -6.49 -12.83
C HIS A 48 14.47 -5.96 -14.21
N THR A 49 14.99 -6.81 -15.09
CA THR A 49 15.25 -6.44 -16.49
C THR A 49 13.91 -6.26 -17.24
N ALA A 50 13.40 -5.02 -17.19
CA ALA A 50 12.02 -4.58 -17.53
C ALA A 50 10.95 -4.75 -16.41
N GLY A 51 11.30 -4.52 -15.14
CA GLY A 51 10.36 -4.47 -14.01
C GLY A 51 10.78 -3.47 -12.92
N PRO A 52 10.01 -3.36 -11.81
CA PRO A 52 10.40 -2.55 -10.66
C PRO A 52 11.57 -3.17 -9.89
N GLU A 53 12.43 -2.33 -9.32
CA GLU A 53 13.67 -2.69 -8.61
C GLU A 53 13.45 -3.03 -7.12
N ASP A 54 12.19 -3.09 -6.67
CA ASP A 54 11.79 -3.12 -5.26
C ASP A 54 12.35 -4.32 -4.45
N LEU A 55 12.78 -5.40 -5.13
CA LEU A 55 13.20 -6.66 -4.52
C LEU A 55 14.66 -7.06 -4.84
N GLU A 56 15.49 -6.13 -5.31
CA GLU A 56 16.94 -6.31 -5.46
C GLU A 56 17.62 -6.77 -4.16
N CYS A 57 17.07 -6.33 -3.02
CA CYS A 57 17.58 -6.64 -1.70
C CYS A 57 17.65 -8.14 -1.38
N LEU A 58 16.95 -8.99 -2.14
CA LEU A 58 17.06 -10.45 -2.02
C LEU A 58 18.45 -10.98 -2.41
N PHE A 59 19.15 -10.29 -3.32
CA PHE A 59 20.54 -10.62 -3.65
C PHE A 59 21.49 -10.31 -2.49
N ASP A 60 21.27 -9.21 -1.77
CA ASP A 60 22.04 -8.91 -0.55
C ASP A 60 21.85 -10.02 0.49
N VAL A 61 20.59 -10.42 0.73
CA VAL A 61 20.26 -11.48 1.70
C VAL A 61 20.93 -12.80 1.33
N PHE A 62 20.94 -13.15 0.05
CA PHE A 62 21.66 -14.32 -0.44
C PHE A 62 23.17 -14.22 -0.18
N LEU A 63 23.81 -13.11 -0.58
CA LEU A 63 25.25 -12.91 -0.41
C LEU A 63 25.68 -12.88 1.07
N GLU A 64 24.88 -12.26 1.93
CA GLU A 64 25.08 -12.25 3.38
C GLU A 64 24.99 -13.67 3.96
N SER A 65 24.00 -14.45 3.54
CA SER A 65 23.83 -15.84 3.99
C SER A 65 25.03 -16.73 3.59
N VAL A 66 25.57 -16.52 2.39
CA VAL A 66 26.79 -17.23 1.94
C VAL A 66 28.01 -16.81 2.76
N LYS A 67 28.16 -15.53 3.08
CA LYS A 67 29.27 -15.04 3.91
C LYS A 67 29.20 -15.63 5.32
N ASP A 68 28.02 -15.66 5.94
CA ASP A 68 27.84 -16.23 7.27
C ASP A 68 28.28 -17.70 7.34
N GLU A 69 27.94 -18.48 6.31
CA GLU A 69 28.34 -19.89 6.20
C GLU A 69 29.86 -20.05 6.01
N ILE A 70 30.49 -19.21 5.18
CA ILE A 70 31.95 -19.26 4.94
C ILE A 70 32.74 -18.94 6.22
N TYR A 71 32.24 -18.00 7.02
CA TYR A 71 32.93 -17.52 8.22
C TYR A 71 32.46 -18.18 9.52
N ASP A 72 31.60 -19.20 9.45
CA ASP A 72 31.01 -19.92 10.60
C ASP A 72 30.37 -18.96 11.63
N CYS A 73 29.68 -17.94 11.12
CA CYS A 73 29.07 -16.86 11.91
C CYS A 73 27.54 -16.75 11.67
N PRO A 74 26.73 -17.82 11.71
CA PRO A 74 25.29 -17.69 11.55
C PRO A 74 24.67 -16.94 12.73
N GLN A 75 24.29 -15.67 12.53
CA GLN A 75 23.68 -14.84 13.58
C GLN A 75 22.17 -15.05 13.70
N ILE A 76 21.49 -15.30 12.58
CA ILE A 76 20.02 -15.45 12.48
C ILE A 76 19.67 -16.40 11.33
N THR A 77 18.45 -16.93 11.32
CA THR A 77 17.95 -17.74 10.20
C THR A 77 17.76 -16.87 8.95
N ILE A 78 17.80 -17.48 7.75
CA ILE A 78 17.52 -16.75 6.51
C ILE A 78 16.10 -16.16 6.48
N LYS A 79 15.15 -16.86 7.11
CA LYS A 79 13.77 -16.41 7.28
C LYS A 79 13.69 -15.13 8.10
N ASP A 80 14.42 -15.06 9.22
CA ASP A 80 14.46 -13.86 10.06
C ASP A 80 15.15 -12.71 9.33
N ARG A 81 16.23 -12.98 8.59
CA ARG A 81 16.93 -11.99 7.77
C ARG A 81 16.01 -11.39 6.70
N LEU A 82 15.30 -12.25 5.97
CA LEU A 82 14.30 -11.83 4.98
C LEU A 82 13.20 -10.97 5.63
N THR A 83 12.66 -11.43 6.76
CA THR A 83 11.60 -10.72 7.49
C THR A 83 12.07 -9.34 7.93
N GLN A 84 13.29 -9.22 8.46
CA GLN A 84 13.86 -7.94 8.89
C GLN A 84 14.15 -7.00 7.71
N LYS A 85 14.69 -7.52 6.61
CA LYS A 85 15.03 -6.73 5.42
C LYS A 85 13.78 -6.21 4.70
N LEU A 86 12.71 -7.00 4.68
CA LEU A 86 11.45 -6.67 4.01
C LEU A 86 10.43 -5.94 4.92
N ALA A 87 10.70 -5.85 6.22
CA ALA A 87 9.82 -5.16 7.15
C ALA A 87 9.78 -3.65 6.86
N TYR A 88 8.58 -3.15 6.55
CA TYR A 88 8.35 -1.71 6.47
C TYR A 88 8.23 -1.10 7.87
N GLN A 89 9.06 -0.11 8.16
CA GLN A 89 8.96 0.71 9.36
C GLN A 89 8.49 2.11 8.97
N PRO A 90 7.27 2.53 9.34
CA PRO A 90 6.80 3.87 9.03
C PRO A 90 7.59 4.90 9.87
N SER A 91 7.92 6.03 9.26
CA SER A 91 8.61 7.14 9.95
C SER A 91 7.75 7.80 11.01
N THR A 92 6.42 7.65 10.92
CA THR A 92 5.44 8.15 11.87
C THR A 92 4.49 7.03 12.28
N PRO A 93 4.03 6.99 13.55
CA PRO A 93 3.04 6.01 13.97
C PRO A 93 1.78 6.08 13.11
N ILE A 94 1.35 4.94 12.57
CA ILE A 94 0.10 4.84 11.83
C ILE A 94 -1.04 5.05 12.82
N ALA A 95 -1.88 6.07 12.59
CA ALA A 95 -3.06 6.29 13.39
C ALA A 95 -4.02 5.09 13.24
N THR A 96 -4.31 4.41 14.35
CA THR A 96 -5.18 3.23 14.36
C THR A 96 -6.66 3.60 14.54
N GLU A 97 -6.94 4.79 15.09
CA GLU A 97 -8.30 5.27 15.28
C GLU A 97 -8.87 5.86 14.00
N ARG A 98 -10.00 5.31 13.54
CA ARG A 98 -10.73 5.83 12.40
C ARG A 98 -11.52 7.08 12.81
N PRO A 99 -11.44 8.19 12.06
CA PRO A 99 -12.22 9.37 12.37
C PRO A 99 -13.72 9.08 12.13
N LYS A 100 -14.58 9.56 13.03
CA LYS A 100 -16.05 9.45 12.85
C LYS A 100 -16.58 10.42 11.79
N LYS A 101 -15.84 11.49 11.55
CA LYS A 101 -16.25 12.64 10.75
C LYS A 101 -15.03 13.29 10.11
N VAL A 102 -15.11 13.60 8.83
CA VAL A 102 -14.05 14.27 8.06
C VAL A 102 -14.64 15.47 7.30
N LEU A 103 -13.96 16.60 7.43
CA LEU A 103 -14.20 17.79 6.62
C LEU A 103 -13.30 17.75 5.38
N ILE A 104 -13.90 17.93 4.21
CA ILE A 104 -13.23 17.95 2.91
C ILE A 104 -13.33 19.36 2.37
N LEU A 105 -12.18 19.93 2.01
CA LEU A 105 -12.09 21.21 1.34
C LEU A 105 -12.10 20.96 -0.16
N GLY A 106 -13.08 21.56 -0.85
CA GLY A 106 -13.23 21.45 -2.30
C GLY A 106 -12.21 22.29 -3.07
N SER A 107 -12.47 22.43 -4.36
CA SER A 107 -11.61 23.16 -5.31
C SER A 107 -11.62 24.67 -5.12
N GLY A 108 -12.67 25.24 -4.52
CA GLY A 108 -12.84 26.68 -4.40
C GLY A 108 -13.50 27.29 -5.64
N GLY A 109 -13.26 28.58 -5.88
CA GLY A 109 -13.69 29.22 -7.12
C GLY A 109 -12.85 28.75 -8.32
N LEU A 110 -13.44 28.75 -9.52
CA LEU A 110 -12.73 28.40 -10.75
C LEU A 110 -11.57 29.40 -11.00
N SER A 111 -10.33 28.91 -10.91
CA SER A 111 -9.13 29.66 -11.31
C SER A 111 -8.62 29.14 -12.65
N ILE A 112 -8.03 30.01 -13.47
CA ILE A 112 -7.40 29.58 -14.72
C ILE A 112 -6.28 28.58 -14.39
N GLY A 113 -6.38 27.35 -14.93
CA GLY A 113 -5.45 26.25 -14.62
C GLY A 113 -5.91 25.30 -13.50
N GLN A 114 -6.95 25.64 -12.74
CA GLN A 114 -7.66 24.70 -11.86
C GLN A 114 -8.94 24.23 -12.57
N ALA A 115 -8.81 23.14 -13.34
CA ALA A 115 -9.94 22.48 -13.99
C ALA A 115 -10.71 21.55 -13.01
N GLY A 116 -11.69 20.79 -13.53
CA GLY A 116 -12.53 19.87 -12.76
C GLY A 116 -11.84 18.64 -12.15
N GLU A 117 -10.50 18.55 -12.21
CA GLU A 117 -9.73 17.45 -11.60
C GLU A 117 -9.93 17.40 -10.07
N PHE A 118 -9.98 18.56 -9.42
CA PHE A 118 -10.20 18.67 -7.97
C PHE A 118 -11.62 18.24 -7.57
N ASP A 119 -12.62 18.50 -8.43
CA ASP A 119 -14.00 18.06 -8.17
C ASP A 119 -14.09 16.53 -8.25
N TYR A 120 -13.33 15.90 -9.16
CA TYR A 120 -13.24 14.44 -9.27
C TYR A 120 -12.50 13.81 -8.10
N SER A 121 -11.30 14.31 -7.76
CA SER A 121 -10.50 13.79 -6.65
C SER A 121 -11.22 13.92 -5.31
N GLY A 122 -11.85 15.07 -5.05
CA GLY A 122 -12.67 15.25 -3.84
C GLY A 122 -13.90 14.34 -3.81
N SER A 123 -14.49 14.03 -4.97
CA SER A 123 -15.58 13.07 -5.08
C SER A 123 -15.16 11.64 -4.75
N GLN A 124 -13.97 11.22 -5.19
CA GLN A 124 -13.40 9.91 -4.84
C GLN A 124 -13.10 9.82 -3.33
N ALA A 125 -12.58 10.90 -2.74
CA ALA A 125 -12.35 10.96 -1.29
C ALA A 125 -13.66 10.80 -0.50
N ILE A 126 -14.73 11.49 -0.90
CA ILE A 126 -16.06 11.34 -0.28
C ILE A 126 -16.55 9.89 -0.39
N LYS A 127 -16.41 9.27 -1.56
CA LYS A 127 -16.84 7.88 -1.80
C LYS A 127 -16.09 6.90 -0.87
N ALA A 128 -14.77 6.99 -0.81
CA ALA A 128 -13.95 6.12 0.04
C ALA A 128 -14.30 6.28 1.54
N LEU A 129 -14.50 7.52 2.00
CA LEU A 129 -14.90 7.78 3.39
C LEU A 129 -16.30 7.22 3.70
N LYS A 130 -17.23 7.29 2.75
CA LYS A 130 -18.57 6.71 2.91
C LYS A 130 -18.57 5.19 2.95
N GLU A 131 -17.75 4.53 2.14
CA GLU A 131 -17.57 3.07 2.17
C GLU A 131 -17.07 2.61 3.55
N GLU A 132 -16.25 3.42 4.21
CA GLU A 132 -15.77 3.19 5.57
C GLU A 132 -16.72 3.70 6.67
N SER A 133 -17.96 4.10 6.34
CA SER A 133 -18.98 4.65 7.26
C SER A 133 -18.54 5.90 8.04
N ILE A 134 -17.68 6.72 7.42
CA ILE A 134 -17.20 7.98 7.98
C ILE A 134 -18.08 9.13 7.50
N GLN A 135 -18.55 9.98 8.41
CA GLN A 135 -19.39 11.12 8.06
C GLN A 135 -18.59 12.17 7.29
N THR A 136 -19.11 12.62 6.15
CA THR A 136 -18.45 13.55 5.23
C THR A 136 -19.10 14.92 5.24
N LEU A 137 -18.31 15.96 5.50
CA LEU A 137 -18.71 17.36 5.35
C LEU A 137 -17.86 17.97 4.24
N LEU A 138 -18.48 18.70 3.33
CA LEU A 138 -17.82 19.34 2.20
C LEU A 138 -17.99 20.85 2.30
N ILE A 139 -16.89 21.60 2.17
CA ILE A 139 -16.93 23.03 1.87
C ILE A 139 -16.50 23.23 0.43
N ASN A 140 -17.40 23.71 -0.42
CA ASN A 140 -17.06 24.11 -1.79
C ASN A 140 -17.99 25.25 -2.26
N PRO A 141 -17.47 26.44 -2.60
CA PRO A 141 -18.29 27.55 -3.09
C PRO A 141 -18.81 27.35 -4.52
N ASN A 142 -18.23 26.42 -5.29
CA ASN A 142 -18.64 26.16 -6.66
C ASN A 142 -19.89 25.26 -6.71
N ILE A 143 -21.05 25.88 -6.96
CA ILE A 143 -22.35 25.21 -7.06
C ILE A 143 -22.52 24.33 -8.30
N ALA A 144 -21.65 24.46 -9.29
CA ALA A 144 -21.78 23.81 -10.60
C ALA A 144 -20.87 22.58 -10.73
N THR A 145 -20.78 21.77 -9.68
CA THR A 145 -19.90 20.59 -9.63
C THR A 145 -20.63 19.32 -9.23
N VAL A 146 -20.18 18.17 -9.72
CA VAL A 146 -20.71 16.86 -9.26
C VAL A 146 -20.42 16.66 -7.77
N GLN A 147 -19.31 17.20 -7.28
CA GLN A 147 -18.90 17.11 -5.87
C GLN A 147 -19.96 17.68 -4.91
N THR A 148 -20.67 18.74 -5.31
CA THR A 148 -21.71 19.40 -4.51
C THR A 148 -23.13 18.87 -4.76
N SER A 149 -23.27 17.82 -5.58
CA SER A 149 -24.56 17.21 -5.88
C SER A 149 -25.20 16.60 -4.65
N LYS A 150 -26.54 16.62 -4.61
CA LYS A 150 -27.33 16.10 -3.50
C LYS A 150 -27.00 14.61 -3.27
N GLY A 151 -26.65 14.27 -2.03
CA GLY A 151 -26.30 12.90 -1.63
C GLY A 151 -24.84 12.54 -1.83
N MET A 152 -24.02 13.41 -2.44
CA MET A 152 -22.60 13.16 -2.60
C MET A 152 -21.88 13.16 -1.24
N ALA A 153 -21.84 14.30 -0.54
CA ALA A 153 -21.44 14.37 0.88
C ALA A 153 -22.67 14.35 1.80
N ASP A 154 -22.48 14.07 3.09
CA ASP A 154 -23.59 14.07 4.07
C ASP A 154 -24.06 15.50 4.39
N LYS A 155 -23.11 16.45 4.39
CA LYS A 155 -23.40 17.88 4.51
C LYS A 155 -22.51 18.68 3.55
N VAL A 156 -23.12 19.64 2.86
CA VAL A 156 -22.41 20.57 1.97
C VAL A 156 -22.60 22.00 2.49
N TYR A 157 -21.50 22.74 2.55
CA TYR A 157 -21.43 24.16 2.85
C TYR A 157 -20.93 24.90 1.62
N PHE A 158 -21.75 25.80 1.11
CA PHE A 158 -21.40 26.69 0.00
C PHE A 158 -20.72 27.95 0.56
N LEU A 159 -19.54 27.77 1.15
CA LEU A 159 -18.74 28.83 1.75
C LEU A 159 -17.40 28.97 1.01
N PRO A 160 -16.80 30.17 0.97
CA PRO A 160 -15.45 30.35 0.47
C PRO A 160 -14.43 29.53 1.27
N ILE A 161 -13.40 29.00 0.59
CA ILE A 161 -12.31 28.25 1.24
C ILE A 161 -11.25 29.24 1.71
N ILE A 162 -11.56 29.97 2.78
CA ILE A 162 -10.62 30.83 3.51
C ILE A 162 -10.70 30.50 5.00
N PRO A 163 -9.61 30.69 5.78
CA PRO A 163 -9.54 30.27 7.18
C PRO A 163 -10.75 30.69 8.01
N GLU A 164 -11.22 31.93 7.82
CA GLU A 164 -12.31 32.52 8.60
C GLU A 164 -13.62 31.74 8.49
N TYR A 165 -13.89 31.09 7.36
CA TYR A 165 -15.11 30.28 7.16
C TYR A 165 -14.90 28.81 7.47
N VAL A 166 -13.66 28.31 7.43
CA VAL A 166 -13.35 26.91 7.74
C VAL A 166 -13.30 26.68 9.25
N GLU A 167 -12.92 27.69 10.04
CA GLU A 167 -12.83 27.63 11.50
C GLU A 167 -14.18 27.76 12.24
N GLN A 168 -15.26 28.15 11.55
CA GLN A 168 -16.62 28.31 12.12
C GLN A 168 -17.39 26.98 12.17
#